data_AF-A0A7S1HY28-F1
#
_entry.id   AF-A0A7S1HY28-F1
#
_cell.length_a   1.000
_cell.length_b   1.000
_cell.length_c   1.000
_cell.angle_alpha   90.00
_cell.angle_beta   90.00
_cell.angle_gamma   90.00
#
_symmetry.space_group_name_H-M   'P 1'
#
loop_
_entity.id
_entity.type
_entity.pdbx_description
1 polymer ?
#
loop_
_entity_poly.entity_id
_entity_poly.type
_entity_poly.pdbx_seq_one_letter_code
_entity_poly.pdbx_strand_id
1 'polypeptide(L)'
;PAIALVKPLKGDPTGAPCARGGIRPGKTAIGEQITNLRNLLIELLQAKLSLVGRITVENLVSEHTQLQLAWGEELKDLADPHEFAWKRQVRNYWDKEGQRAVVWVGDVPHTYGVDMFPQAPRAILTPLTSKAYFALARILHSGRRLGVAVGDPDTDPRKAVTDLTALMGRTVVDIEVSPSWTPVDLRRVLAQIAGSGLLGVLNHLNRLPPALAAPLHGQLMGLLEPVGGADGTGT
;
A
#
# COMPACT_ATOMS: atom_id res chain seq x y z
N PRO A 1 -3.93 9.15 -11.29
CA PRO A 1 -2.66 8.95 -10.56
C PRO A 1 -2.34 7.45 -10.50
N ALA A 2 -1.08 7.07 -10.70
CA ALA A 2 -0.59 5.79 -11.23
C ALA A 2 -0.76 5.64 -12.76
N ILE A 3 0.33 5.84 -13.50
CA ILE A 3 0.52 5.15 -14.79
C ILE A 3 0.77 3.69 -14.42
N ALA A 4 -0.32 2.98 -14.14
CA ALA A 4 -0.32 1.54 -14.21
C ALA A 4 -0.13 1.19 -15.69
N LEU A 5 0.91 0.41 -16.01
CA LEU A 5 0.84 -0.45 -17.18
C LEU A 5 -0.32 -1.44 -16.92
N VAL A 6 -1.55 -1.00 -17.19
CA VAL A 6 -2.78 -1.77 -17.00
C VAL A 6 -2.75 -2.88 -18.03
N LYS A 7 -2.13 -4.01 -17.66
CA LYS A 7 -2.33 -5.24 -18.40
C LYS A 7 -3.64 -5.86 -17.91
N PRO A 8 -4.55 -6.22 -18.83
CA PRO A 8 -5.79 -6.85 -18.45
C PRO A 8 -5.54 -8.24 -17.83
N LEU A 9 -6.09 -8.48 -16.66
CA LEU A 9 -6.25 -9.82 -16.08
C LEU A 9 -7.20 -10.64 -16.98
N LYS A 10 -6.77 -11.84 -17.38
CA LYS A 10 -7.64 -12.92 -17.87
C LYS A 10 -7.28 -14.16 -17.04
N GLY A 11 -8.21 -14.63 -16.21
CA GLY A 11 -8.06 -15.83 -15.38
C GLY A 11 -7.50 -15.63 -13.97
N ASP A 12 -8.00 -16.49 -13.07
CA ASP A 12 -7.69 -16.81 -11.65
C ASP A 12 -7.12 -15.68 -10.75
N PRO A 13 -7.87 -15.21 -9.73
CA PRO A 13 -7.39 -14.20 -8.78
C PRO A 13 -6.24 -14.65 -7.87
N THR A 14 -5.87 -15.94 -7.87
CA THR A 14 -4.80 -16.52 -7.03
C THR A 14 -3.48 -16.75 -7.77
N GLY A 15 -3.48 -16.64 -9.11
CA GLY A 15 -2.29 -16.73 -9.95
C GLY A 15 -1.80 -15.36 -10.37
N ALA A 16 -0.50 -15.07 -10.21
CA ALA A 16 0.09 -13.87 -10.79
C ALA A 16 -0.24 -13.79 -12.29
N PRO A 17 -0.78 -12.67 -12.81
CA PRO A 17 -1.34 -12.66 -14.15
C PRO A 17 -0.27 -12.50 -15.20
N CYS A 18 0.28 -13.64 -15.60
CA CYS A 18 1.22 -13.71 -16.70
C CYS A 18 1.00 -14.98 -17.52
N ALA A 19 -0.16 -15.13 -18.14
CA ALA A 19 -0.28 -16.05 -19.27
C ALA A 19 -1.37 -15.63 -20.26
N ARG A 20 -0.95 -15.47 -21.52
CA ARG A 20 -1.73 -15.50 -22.77
C ARG A 20 -2.42 -14.20 -23.24
N GLY A 21 -1.88 -13.64 -24.34
CA GLY A 21 -2.72 -13.08 -25.41
C GLY A 21 -2.62 -11.59 -25.75
N GLY A 22 -1.69 -10.81 -25.20
CA GLY A 22 -1.48 -9.41 -25.60
C GLY A 22 -0.15 -9.19 -26.31
N ILE A 23 -0.13 -8.37 -27.37
CA ILE A 23 1.10 -7.86 -27.99
C ILE A 23 1.95 -7.24 -26.88
N ARG A 24 3.09 -7.86 -26.56
CA ARG A 24 4.03 -7.29 -25.60
C ARG A 24 4.82 -6.22 -26.35
N PRO A 25 4.79 -4.94 -25.94
CA PRO A 25 5.78 -4.00 -26.45
C PRO A 25 7.17 -4.57 -26.15
N GLY A 26 8.07 -4.52 -27.14
CA GLY A 26 9.45 -4.96 -26.95
C GLY A 26 10.14 -4.16 -25.83
N LYS A 27 11.19 -4.72 -25.24
CA LYS A 27 11.96 -4.05 -24.16
C LYS A 27 12.41 -2.63 -24.57
N THR A 28 12.76 -2.44 -25.84
CA THR A 28 13.12 -1.13 -26.41
C THR A 28 11.96 -0.13 -26.36
N ALA A 29 10.76 -0.55 -26.77
CA ALA A 29 9.57 0.30 -26.76
C ALA A 29 9.17 0.74 -25.33
N ILE A 30 9.33 -0.13 -24.33
CA ILE A 30 9.05 0.23 -22.93
C ILE A 30 10.07 1.26 -22.42
N GLY A 31 11.35 1.08 -22.72
CA GLY A 31 12.39 2.05 -22.35
C GLY A 31 12.19 3.43 -22.99
N GLU A 32 11.76 3.47 -24.25
CA GLU A 32 11.38 4.71 -24.94
C GLU A 32 10.16 5.38 -24.27
N GLN A 33 9.12 4.62 -23.92
CA GLN A 33 7.94 5.15 -23.23
C GLN A 33 8.30 5.76 -21.87
N ILE A 34 9.16 5.11 -21.09
CA ILE A 34 9.66 5.66 -19.82
C ILE A 34 10.38 6.99 -20.10
N THR A 35 11.26 7.04 -21.08
CA THR A 35 12.00 8.26 -21.41
C THR A 35 11.09 9.40 -21.88
N ASN A 36 10.09 9.10 -22.72
CA ASN A 36 9.13 10.09 -23.21
C ASN A 36 8.27 10.65 -22.06
N LEU A 37 7.83 9.78 -21.14
CA LEU A 37 7.09 10.18 -19.96
C LEU A 37 7.92 11.13 -19.08
N ARG A 38 9.21 10.86 -18.90
CA ARG A 38 10.12 11.75 -18.16
C ARG A 38 10.10 13.16 -18.72
N ASN A 39 10.25 13.29 -20.04
CA ASN A 39 10.32 14.59 -20.71
C ASN A 39 9.00 15.35 -20.55
N LEU A 40 7.86 14.67 -20.73
CA LEU A 40 6.54 15.25 -20.48
C LEU A 40 6.38 15.75 -19.04
N LEU A 41 6.83 14.98 -18.04
CA LEU A 41 6.74 15.39 -16.64
C LEU A 41 7.61 16.62 -16.34
N ILE A 42 8.78 16.75 -16.98
CA ILE A 42 9.64 17.94 -16.85
C ILE A 42 8.93 19.17 -17.42
N GLU A 43 8.29 19.06 -18.58
CA GLU A 43 7.49 20.15 -19.16
C GLU A 43 6.33 20.56 -18.23
N LEU A 44 5.61 19.59 -17.68
CA LEU A 44 4.51 19.85 -16.73
C LEU A 44 4.99 20.52 -15.45
N LEU A 45 6.19 20.19 -14.96
CA LEU A 45 6.79 20.85 -13.79
C LEU A 45 7.17 22.32 -14.04
N GLN A 46 7.39 22.71 -15.28
CA GLN A 46 7.70 24.10 -15.65
C GLN A 46 6.42 24.94 -15.88
N ALA A 47 5.28 24.29 -16.10
CA ALA A 47 4.00 24.96 -16.30
C ALA A 47 3.44 25.59 -15.01
N LYS A 48 2.59 26.61 -15.18
CA LYS A 48 1.82 27.21 -14.08
C LYS A 48 0.63 26.32 -13.74
N LEU A 49 0.72 25.62 -12.61
CA LEU A 49 -0.30 24.68 -12.14
C LEU A 49 -1.02 25.22 -10.90
N SER A 50 -2.25 24.74 -10.65
CA SER A 50 -2.90 24.90 -9.34
C SER A 50 -2.16 24.09 -8.27
N LEU A 51 -2.41 24.36 -6.99
CA LEU A 51 -1.80 23.60 -5.89
C LEU A 51 -2.02 22.09 -6.04
N VAL A 52 -3.25 21.67 -6.34
CA VAL A 52 -3.60 20.25 -6.55
C VAL A 52 -2.91 19.69 -7.80
N GLY A 53 -2.87 20.45 -8.89
CA GLY A 53 -2.16 20.06 -10.10
C GLY A 53 -0.67 19.86 -9.85
N ARG A 54 -0.06 20.76 -9.06
CA ARG A 54 1.36 20.68 -8.70
C ARG A 54 1.68 19.44 -7.89
N ILE A 55 0.92 19.17 -6.82
CA ILE A 55 1.08 17.97 -5.99
C ILE A 55 0.91 16.70 -6.84
N THR A 56 -0.06 16.70 -7.77
CA THR A 56 -0.29 15.56 -8.67
C THR A 56 0.92 15.30 -9.56
N VAL A 57 1.49 16.34 -10.17
CA VAL A 57 2.67 16.19 -11.03
C VAL A 57 3.90 15.77 -10.22
N GLU A 58 4.11 16.32 -9.03
CA GLU A 58 5.22 15.93 -8.14
C GLU A 58 5.11 14.46 -7.69
N ASN A 59 3.90 13.98 -7.44
CA ASN A 59 3.64 12.57 -7.15
C ASN A 59 3.95 11.68 -8.37
N LEU A 60 3.53 12.08 -9.57
CA LEU A 60 3.84 11.35 -10.80
C LEU A 60 5.34 11.31 -11.09
N VAL A 61 6.08 12.38 -10.80
CA VAL A 61 7.54 12.43 -10.93
C VAL A 61 8.21 11.45 -9.96
N SER A 62 7.70 11.37 -8.73
CA SER A 62 8.20 10.42 -7.73
C SER A 62 7.96 8.96 -8.15
N GLU A 63 6.76 8.64 -8.64
CA GLU A 63 6.44 7.30 -9.20
C GLU A 63 7.29 6.99 -10.44
N HIS A 64 7.45 7.96 -11.34
CA HIS A 64 8.24 7.81 -12.56
C HIS A 64 9.71 7.52 -12.26
N THR A 65 10.30 8.23 -11.29
CA THR A 65 11.68 8.03 -10.87
C THR A 65 11.89 6.61 -10.34
N GLN A 66 10.94 6.08 -9.56
CA GLN A 66 10.97 4.69 -9.08
C GLN A 66 10.91 3.69 -10.23
N LEU A 67 10.01 3.91 -11.20
CA LEU A 67 9.90 3.07 -12.39
C LEU A 67 11.19 3.09 -13.21
N GLN A 68 11.81 4.25 -13.39
CA GLN A 68 13.06 4.39 -14.14
C GLN A 68 14.22 3.67 -13.45
N LEU A 69 14.33 3.76 -12.12
CA LEU A 69 15.34 3.04 -11.33
C LEU A 69 15.14 1.53 -11.44
N ALA A 70 13.93 1.03 -11.19
CA ALA A 70 13.61 -0.39 -11.30
C ALA A 70 13.87 -0.92 -12.72
N TRP A 71 13.50 -0.14 -13.74
CA TRP A 71 13.77 -0.47 -15.14
C TRP A 71 15.26 -0.59 -15.44
N GLY A 72 16.06 0.38 -14.99
CA GLY A 72 17.50 0.42 -15.25
C GLY A 72 18.31 -0.67 -14.54
N GLU A 73 17.91 -1.05 -13.33
CA GLU A 73 18.68 -1.98 -12.49
C GLU A 73 18.25 -3.45 -12.64
N GLU A 74 16.93 -3.73 -12.68
CA GLU A 74 16.43 -5.09 -12.42
C GLU A 74 15.42 -5.58 -13.48
N LEU A 75 14.60 -4.69 -14.06
CA LEU A 75 13.48 -5.13 -14.91
C LEU A 75 13.81 -5.27 -16.39
N LYS A 76 14.84 -4.57 -16.90
CA LYS A 76 15.18 -4.59 -18.33
C LYS A 76 15.56 -5.98 -18.83
N ASP A 77 16.31 -6.75 -18.04
CA ASP A 77 16.82 -8.06 -18.45
C ASP A 77 15.94 -9.23 -18.02
N LEU A 78 14.88 -8.95 -17.27
CA LEU A 78 13.91 -9.94 -16.80
C LEU A 78 13.33 -10.78 -17.94
N ALA A 79 13.24 -12.09 -17.73
CA ALA A 79 12.72 -13.05 -18.71
C ALA A 79 11.41 -13.69 -18.23
N ASP A 80 11.29 -13.95 -16.92
CA ASP A 80 10.12 -14.56 -16.30
C ASP A 80 9.47 -13.61 -15.27
N PRO A 81 8.16 -13.32 -15.41
CA PRO A 81 7.40 -12.55 -14.42
C PRO A 81 7.26 -13.22 -13.03
N HIS A 82 7.74 -14.44 -12.83
CA HIS A 82 7.83 -15.04 -11.49
C HIS A 82 9.14 -14.69 -10.77
N GLU A 83 10.09 -14.06 -11.46
CA GLU A 83 11.35 -13.61 -10.86
C GLU A 83 11.11 -12.62 -9.73
N PHE A 84 11.95 -12.73 -8.69
CA PHE A 84 11.83 -11.90 -7.50
C PHE A 84 11.96 -10.41 -7.81
N ALA A 85 12.80 -10.02 -8.77
CA ALA A 85 12.95 -8.63 -9.23
C ALA A 85 11.61 -8.01 -9.68
N TRP A 86 10.76 -8.78 -10.37
CA TRP A 86 9.41 -8.34 -10.71
C TRP A 86 8.48 -8.33 -9.51
N LYS A 87 8.51 -9.41 -8.70
CA LYS A 87 7.66 -9.53 -7.51
C LYS A 87 7.96 -8.46 -6.45
N ARG A 88 9.20 -7.97 -6.40
CA ARG A 88 9.70 -6.90 -5.52
C ARG A 88 8.99 -5.56 -5.74
N GLN A 89 8.50 -5.33 -6.95
CA GLN A 89 7.78 -4.10 -7.29
C GLN A 89 6.35 -4.13 -6.74
N VAL A 90 5.82 -2.97 -6.39
CA VAL A 90 4.37 -2.81 -6.18
C VAL A 90 3.71 -2.81 -7.56
N ARG A 91 2.76 -3.72 -7.77
CA ARG A 91 2.18 -3.98 -9.10
C ARG A 91 0.68 -3.77 -9.06
N ASN A 92 0.16 -2.98 -9.98
CA ASN A 92 -1.27 -2.69 -10.09
C ASN A 92 -1.84 -3.40 -11.30
N TYR A 93 -2.93 -4.14 -11.12
CA TYR A 93 -3.63 -4.84 -12.19
C TYR A 93 -5.12 -4.49 -12.18
N TRP A 94 -5.73 -4.52 -13.36
CA TRP A 94 -7.18 -4.40 -13.49
C TRP A 94 -7.79 -5.79 -13.69
N ASP A 95 -8.54 -6.24 -12.68
CA ASP A 95 -9.33 -7.47 -12.71
C ASP A 95 -10.59 -7.22 -13.54
N LYS A 96 -10.62 -7.79 -14.74
CA LYS A 96 -11.75 -7.63 -15.67
C LYS A 96 -12.99 -8.40 -15.22
N GLU A 97 -12.81 -9.53 -14.56
CA GLU A 97 -13.93 -10.37 -14.12
C GLU A 97 -14.59 -9.75 -12.89
N GLY A 98 -13.77 -9.33 -11.92
CA GLY A 98 -14.23 -8.62 -10.72
C GLY A 98 -14.48 -7.12 -10.92
N GLN A 99 -14.20 -6.55 -12.10
CA GLN A 99 -14.28 -5.10 -12.40
C GLN A 99 -13.64 -4.23 -11.32
N ARG A 100 -12.46 -4.64 -10.84
CA ARG A 100 -11.78 -4.03 -9.69
C ARG A 100 -10.29 -3.89 -9.94
N ALA A 101 -9.69 -2.87 -9.33
CA ALA A 101 -8.25 -2.74 -9.29
C ALA A 101 -7.68 -3.63 -8.17
N VAL A 102 -6.58 -4.32 -8.45
CA VAL A 102 -5.87 -5.19 -7.51
C VAL A 102 -4.42 -4.74 -7.42
N VAL A 103 -3.99 -4.47 -6.20
CA VAL A 103 -2.62 -4.09 -5.86
C VAL A 103 -1.89 -5.31 -5.33
N TRP A 104 -0.77 -5.65 -5.94
CA TRP A 104 0.10 -6.75 -5.55
C TRP A 104 1.36 -6.21 -4.94
N VAL A 105 1.68 -6.69 -3.74
CA VAL A 105 2.93 -6.40 -3.04
C VAL A 105 3.57 -7.74 -2.71
N GLY A 106 4.67 -8.08 -3.39
CA GLY A 106 5.14 -9.46 -3.38
C GLY A 106 4.07 -10.42 -3.89
N ASP A 107 3.94 -11.58 -3.27
CA ASP A 107 2.95 -12.61 -3.65
C ASP A 107 1.56 -12.38 -3.05
N VAL A 108 1.29 -11.18 -2.54
CA VAL A 108 0.09 -10.87 -1.77
C VAL A 108 -0.82 -9.94 -2.56
N PRO A 109 -2.03 -10.37 -2.96
CA PRO A 109 -3.01 -9.51 -3.59
C PRO A 109 -3.85 -8.75 -2.55
N HIS A 110 -4.10 -7.48 -2.84
CA HIS A 110 -5.01 -6.60 -2.12
C HIS A 110 -6.00 -5.96 -3.09
N THR A 111 -7.30 -6.04 -2.81
CA THR A 111 -8.29 -5.28 -3.58
C THR A 111 -8.14 -3.79 -3.26
N TYR A 112 -8.03 -2.96 -4.30
CA TYR A 112 -7.98 -1.52 -4.17
C TYR A 112 -9.30 -1.01 -3.59
N GLY A 113 -9.25 -0.25 -2.50
CA GLY A 113 -10.42 0.37 -1.91
C GLY A 113 -10.83 1.64 -2.66
N VAL A 114 -12.04 2.12 -2.38
CA VAL A 114 -12.65 3.30 -3.03
C VAL A 114 -12.81 4.46 -2.05
N ASP A 115 -12.07 4.41 -0.94
CA ASP A 115 -12.10 5.46 0.06
C ASP A 115 -11.57 6.78 -0.55
N MET A 116 -12.10 7.91 -0.12
CA MET A 116 -11.63 9.22 -0.57
C MET A 116 -10.47 9.68 0.32
N PHE A 117 -9.31 9.98 -0.26
CA PHE A 117 -8.19 10.61 0.46
C PHE A 117 -7.85 11.97 -0.16
N PRO A 118 -7.43 12.95 0.67
CA PRO A 118 -6.88 14.20 0.17
C PRO A 118 -5.62 13.95 -0.66
N GLN A 119 -5.41 14.76 -1.70
CA GLN A 119 -4.17 14.73 -2.48
C GLN A 119 -3.02 15.19 -1.60
N ALA A 120 -2.15 14.25 -1.22
CA ALA A 120 -0.98 14.49 -0.39
C ALA A 120 0.30 14.12 -1.15
N PRO A 121 1.44 14.75 -0.82
CA PRO A 121 2.75 14.34 -1.34
C PRO A 121 3.04 12.87 -1.00
N ARG A 122 3.47 12.10 -2.00
CA ARG A 122 3.79 10.68 -1.84
C ARG A 122 5.22 10.48 -1.33
N ALA A 123 5.43 9.37 -0.63
CA ALA A 123 6.78 9.00 -0.20
C ALA A 123 7.63 8.51 -1.38
N ILE A 124 8.91 8.87 -1.40
CA ILE A 124 9.87 8.23 -2.29
C ILE A 124 10.12 6.81 -1.78
N LEU A 125 9.92 5.82 -2.64
CA LEU A 125 10.20 4.42 -2.35
C LEU A 125 11.71 4.21 -2.28
N THR A 126 12.22 3.98 -1.08
CA THR A 126 13.60 3.56 -0.83
C THR A 126 13.67 2.05 -0.63
N PRO A 127 14.85 1.43 -0.67
CA PRO A 127 15.00 0.02 -0.33
C PRO A 127 14.45 -0.34 1.07
N LEU A 128 14.53 0.58 2.04
CA LEU A 128 13.97 0.41 3.38
C LEU A 128 12.44 0.40 3.36
N THR A 129 11.83 1.39 2.68
CA THR A 129 10.37 1.49 2.53
C THR A 129 9.80 0.28 1.78
N SER A 130 10.49 -0.20 0.74
CA SER A 130 10.10 -1.41 -0.01
C SER A 130 10.02 -2.63 0.93
N LYS A 131 11.02 -2.87 1.77
CA LYS A 131 10.99 -3.97 2.76
C LYS A 131 9.83 -3.83 3.76
N ALA A 132 9.57 -2.61 4.24
CA ALA A 132 8.43 -2.34 5.11
C ALA A 132 7.10 -2.68 4.43
N TYR A 133 6.95 -2.37 3.14
CA TYR A 133 5.71 -2.67 2.39
C TYR A 133 5.46 -4.17 2.28
N PHE A 134 6.49 -4.98 2.04
CA PHE A 134 6.36 -6.44 2.02
C PHE A 134 5.82 -7.01 3.33
N ALA A 135 6.42 -6.58 4.45
CA ALA A 135 6.01 -7.04 5.78
C ALA A 135 4.57 -6.60 6.10
N LEU A 136 4.26 -5.32 5.87
CA LEU A 136 2.93 -4.75 6.14
C LEU A 136 1.85 -5.37 5.27
N ALA A 137 2.08 -5.53 3.96
CA ALA A 137 1.14 -6.17 3.05
C ALA A 137 0.81 -7.60 3.47
N ARG A 138 1.83 -8.39 3.84
CA ARG A 138 1.64 -9.76 4.33
C ARG A 138 0.82 -9.82 5.61
N ILE A 139 1.08 -8.90 6.56
CA ILE A 139 0.32 -8.78 7.80
C ILE A 139 -1.15 -8.47 7.48
N LEU A 140 -1.40 -7.44 6.68
CA LEU A 140 -2.76 -7.01 6.28
C LEU A 140 -3.54 -8.14 5.59
N HIS A 141 -2.88 -8.92 4.74
CA HIS A 141 -3.52 -10.02 4.03
C HIS A 141 -3.81 -11.23 4.92
N SER A 142 -2.97 -11.49 5.93
CA SER A 142 -3.17 -12.62 6.86
C SER A 142 -4.39 -12.48 7.79
N GLY A 143 -5.17 -11.40 7.65
CA GLY A 143 -6.29 -11.09 8.55
C GLY A 143 -5.85 -10.65 9.95
N ARG A 144 -4.53 -10.64 10.23
CA ARG A 144 -3.97 -10.10 11.46
C ARG A 144 -4.11 -8.58 11.41
N ARG A 145 -4.98 -8.02 12.26
CA ARG A 145 -5.24 -6.58 12.34
C ARG A 145 -4.15 -5.80 13.10
N LEU A 146 -3.00 -6.42 13.39
CA LEU A 146 -1.88 -5.79 14.09
C LEU A 146 -0.55 -6.06 13.37
N GLY A 147 0.10 -4.98 12.95
CA GLY A 147 1.54 -4.94 12.68
C GLY A 147 2.15 -3.88 13.55
N VAL A 148 3.01 -4.26 14.49
CA VAL A 148 3.80 -3.28 15.25
C VAL A 148 4.99 -2.91 14.38
N ALA A 149 4.97 -1.71 13.81
CA ALA A 149 6.15 -1.14 13.19
C ALA A 149 6.95 -0.44 14.30
N VAL A 150 7.92 -1.14 14.87
CA VAL A 150 8.90 -0.55 15.79
C VAL A 150 9.94 0.16 14.93
N GLY A 151 10.01 1.48 15.02
CA GLY A 151 11.08 2.28 14.44
C GLY A 151 11.97 2.85 15.54
N ASP A 152 13.23 3.13 15.20
CA ASP A 152 14.07 4.02 16.02
C ASP A 152 13.41 5.40 16.16
N PRO A 153 13.74 6.20 17.20
CA PRO A 153 13.10 7.50 17.45
C PRO A 153 13.10 8.45 16.23
N ASP A 154 14.10 8.32 15.36
CA ASP A 154 14.31 9.15 14.18
C ASP A 154 13.67 8.57 12.90
N THR A 155 13.17 7.33 12.95
CA THR A 155 12.45 6.72 11.83
C THR A 155 10.96 6.76 12.12
N ASP A 156 10.19 7.39 11.24
CA ASP A 156 8.73 7.42 11.36
C ASP A 156 8.08 6.26 10.57
N PRO A 157 7.81 5.10 11.20
CA PRO A 157 7.17 3.98 10.52
C PRO A 157 5.75 4.29 10.05
N ARG A 158 5.09 5.31 10.60
CA ARG A 158 3.71 5.71 10.23
C ARG A 158 3.66 6.10 8.77
N LYS A 159 4.70 6.77 8.28
CA LYS A 159 4.80 7.19 6.89
C LYS A 159 4.73 6.00 5.92
N ALA A 160 5.31 4.85 6.28
CA ALA A 160 5.23 3.65 5.46
C ALA A 160 3.84 3.00 5.49
N VAL A 161 3.18 2.97 6.66
CA VAL A 161 1.80 2.44 6.79
C VAL A 161 0.81 3.31 6.02
N THR A 162 0.88 4.62 6.20
CA THR A 162 0.00 5.59 5.52
C THR A 162 0.22 5.61 4.02
N ASP A 163 1.47 5.55 3.53
CA ASP A 163 1.72 5.53 2.09
C ASP A 163 1.29 4.19 1.45
N LEU A 164 1.54 3.04 2.11
CA LEU A 164 1.09 1.74 1.61
C LEU A 164 -0.44 1.62 1.54
N THR A 165 -1.13 2.14 2.55
CA THR A 165 -2.61 2.10 2.59
C THR A 165 -3.22 3.03 1.54
N ALA A 166 -2.58 4.19 1.29
CA ALA A 166 -2.92 5.03 0.16
C ALA A 166 -2.67 4.34 -1.20
N LEU A 167 -1.62 3.53 -1.34
CA LEU A 167 -1.43 2.67 -2.54
C LEU A 167 -2.57 1.66 -2.71
N MET A 168 -3.10 1.14 -1.60
CA MET A 168 -4.21 0.19 -1.60
C MET A 168 -5.58 0.85 -1.67
N GLY A 169 -5.67 2.18 -1.75
CA GLY A 169 -6.95 2.88 -1.74
C GLY A 169 -7.71 2.71 -0.43
N ARG A 170 -7.04 2.72 0.72
CA ARG A 170 -7.67 2.59 2.04
C ARG A 170 -7.28 3.74 2.95
N THR A 171 -8.23 4.19 3.77
CA THR A 171 -7.99 5.27 4.73
C THR A 171 -7.39 4.71 6.01
N VAL A 172 -6.39 5.43 6.53
CA VAL A 172 -5.83 5.20 7.86
C VAL A 172 -6.25 6.32 8.80
N VAL A 173 -6.66 5.94 10.00
CA VAL A 173 -6.86 6.87 11.11
C VAL A 173 -5.60 6.85 11.96
N ASP A 174 -4.91 8.00 12.01
CA ASP A 174 -3.75 8.18 12.88
C ASP A 174 -4.19 8.77 14.22
N ILE A 175 -3.91 8.06 15.31
CA ILE A 175 -4.41 8.41 16.65
C ILE A 175 -3.24 8.56 17.60
N GLU A 176 -3.05 9.79 18.07
CA GLU A 176 -2.08 10.09 19.11
C GLU A 176 -2.60 9.65 20.48
N VAL A 177 -1.85 8.75 21.13
CA VAL A 177 -2.20 8.28 22.47
C VAL A 177 -1.80 9.32 23.52
N SER A 178 -2.77 9.73 24.34
CA SER A 178 -2.51 10.62 25.47
C SER A 178 -2.10 9.83 26.72
N PRO A 179 -1.13 10.30 27.52
CA PRO A 179 -0.78 9.68 28.79
C PRO A 179 -1.92 9.72 29.82
N SER A 180 -2.90 10.61 29.64
CA SER A 180 -4.07 10.73 30.51
C SER A 180 -5.22 9.78 30.18
N TRP A 181 -5.08 8.92 29.16
CA TRP A 181 -6.14 8.00 28.77
C TRP A 181 -6.43 6.98 29.88
N THR A 182 -7.72 6.76 30.09
CA THR A 182 -8.24 5.71 30.97
C THR A 182 -8.49 4.42 30.18
N PRO A 183 -8.69 3.26 30.85
CA PRO A 183 -9.10 2.04 30.15
C PRO A 183 -10.39 2.22 29.33
N VAL A 184 -11.28 3.12 29.76
CA VAL A 184 -12.55 3.41 29.08
C VAL A 184 -12.30 4.15 27.76
N ASP A 185 -11.40 5.13 27.77
CA ASP A 185 -11.03 5.88 26.55
C ASP A 185 -10.42 4.96 25.50
N LEU A 186 -9.50 4.09 25.93
CA LEU A 186 -8.84 3.13 25.06
C LEU A 186 -9.83 2.14 24.43
N ARG A 187 -10.75 1.58 25.23
CA ARG A 187 -11.82 0.70 24.72
C ARG A 187 -12.74 1.43 23.74
N ARG A 188 -13.09 2.69 24.04
CA ARG A 188 -13.93 3.50 23.16
C ARG A 188 -13.26 3.73 21.81
N VAL A 189 -11.98 4.08 21.79
CA VAL A 189 -11.21 4.27 20.55
C VAL A 189 -11.11 2.96 19.77
N LEU A 190 -10.78 1.84 20.43
CA LEU A 190 -10.70 0.53 19.77
C LEU A 190 -12.05 0.09 19.18
N ALA A 191 -13.15 0.31 19.90
CA ALA A 191 -14.50 0.02 19.41
C ALA A 191 -14.86 0.89 18.20
N GLN A 192 -14.44 2.16 18.18
CA GLN A 192 -14.64 3.04 17.01
C GLN A 192 -13.87 2.55 15.79
N ILE A 193 -12.59 2.18 15.95
CA ILE A 193 -11.79 1.63 14.85
C ILE A 193 -12.44 0.34 14.33
N ALA A 194 -12.76 -0.60 15.23
CA ALA A 194 -13.38 -1.87 14.87
C ALA A 194 -14.74 -1.68 14.17
N GLY A 195 -15.58 -0.77 14.66
CA GLY A 195 -16.89 -0.49 14.07
C GLY A 195 -16.83 0.28 12.75
N SER A 196 -15.77 1.06 12.53
CA SER A 196 -15.59 1.84 11.30
C SER A 196 -15.10 1.01 10.11
N GLY A 197 -14.47 -0.14 10.35
CA GLY A 197 -13.78 -0.90 9.30
C GLY A 197 -12.51 -0.25 8.73
N LEU A 198 -12.09 0.90 9.29
CA LEU A 198 -10.87 1.60 8.92
C LEU A 198 -9.63 0.95 9.56
N LEU A 199 -8.46 1.22 8.98
CA LEU A 199 -7.19 0.85 9.60
C LEU A 199 -6.78 1.94 10.60
N GLY A 200 -6.57 1.56 11.86
CA GLY A 200 -6.11 2.49 12.90
C GLY A 200 -4.62 2.32 13.20
N VAL A 201 -3.90 3.44 13.31
CA VAL A 201 -2.51 3.50 13.79
C VAL A 201 -2.51 4.20 15.15
N LEU A 202 -2.07 3.49 16.20
CA LEU A 202 -1.95 4.05 17.55
C LEU A 202 -0.52 4.50 17.79
N ASN A 203 -0.30 5.80 17.95
CA ASN A 203 1.02 6.40 18.12
C ASN A 203 1.40 6.55 19.58
N HIS A 204 2.69 6.46 19.85
CA HIS A 204 3.24 6.69 21.19
C HIS A 204 2.60 5.79 22.26
N LEU A 205 2.36 4.52 21.94
CA LEU A 205 1.85 3.51 22.89
C LEU A 205 2.69 3.42 24.16
N ASN A 206 3.99 3.77 24.08
CA ASN A 206 4.90 3.87 25.21
C ASN A 206 4.53 4.98 26.21
N ARG A 207 3.67 5.94 25.86
CA ARG A 207 3.13 6.96 26.78
C ARG A 207 2.02 6.42 27.68
N LEU A 208 1.46 5.23 27.38
CA LEU A 208 0.46 4.64 28.24
C LEU A 208 1.06 4.25 29.60
N PRO A 209 0.33 4.49 30.69
CA PRO A 209 0.66 3.90 31.99
C PRO A 209 0.92 2.39 31.85
N PRO A 210 1.94 1.82 32.53
CA PRO A 210 2.22 0.38 32.46
C PRO A 210 1.00 -0.50 32.80
N ALA A 211 0.15 -0.01 33.72
CA ALA A 211 -1.11 -0.65 34.11
C ALA A 211 -2.14 -0.76 32.96
N LEU A 212 -2.02 0.04 31.91
CA LEU A 212 -2.88 0.02 30.72
C LEU A 212 -2.24 -0.68 29.53
N ALA A 213 -0.91 -0.61 29.40
CA ALA A 213 -0.18 -1.25 28.31
C ALA A 213 -0.32 -2.78 28.31
N ALA A 214 -0.22 -3.44 29.48
CA ALA A 214 -0.33 -4.89 29.57
C ALA A 214 -1.76 -5.42 29.28
N PRO A 215 -2.84 -4.85 29.84
CA PRO A 215 -4.21 -5.23 29.49
C PRO A 215 -4.59 -4.90 28.04
N LEU A 216 -4.01 -3.84 27.45
CA LEU A 216 -4.22 -3.51 26.04
C LEU A 216 -3.77 -4.66 25.12
N HIS A 217 -2.64 -5.31 25.42
CA HIS A 217 -2.20 -6.46 24.64
C HIS A 217 -3.25 -7.58 24.63
N GLY A 218 -3.81 -7.92 25.80
CA GLY A 218 -4.87 -8.93 25.91
C GLY A 218 -6.17 -8.52 25.20
N GLN A 219 -6.57 -7.25 25.31
CA GLN A 219 -7.77 -6.73 24.64
C GLN A 219 -7.62 -6.65 23.12
N LEU A 220 -6.44 -6.25 22.63
CA LEU A 220 -6.10 -6.32 21.22
C LEU A 220 -6.20 -7.76 20.76
N MET A 221 -5.55 -8.70 21.44
CA MET A 221 -5.62 -10.13 21.06
C MET A 221 -7.06 -10.66 21.04
N GLY A 222 -7.92 -10.26 21.98
CA GLY A 222 -9.35 -10.64 21.99
C GLY A 222 -10.18 -10.01 20.86
N LEU A 223 -9.87 -8.78 20.42
CA LEU A 223 -10.45 -8.16 19.22
C LEU A 223 -9.87 -8.75 17.91
N LEU A 224 -8.79 -9.51 18.00
CA LEU A 224 -8.00 -10.05 16.89
C LEU A 224 -8.24 -11.55 16.65
N GLU A 225 -9.03 -12.22 17.49
CA GLU A 225 -9.51 -13.55 17.13
C GLU A 225 -10.25 -13.44 15.79
N PRO A 226 -9.94 -14.32 14.82
CA PRO A 226 -10.67 -14.34 13.57
C PRO A 226 -12.14 -14.50 13.94
N VAL A 227 -12.98 -13.58 13.49
CA VAL A 227 -14.40 -13.88 13.34
C VAL A 227 -14.41 -15.11 12.44
N GLY A 228 -14.68 -16.28 13.02
CA GLY A 228 -14.68 -17.54 12.29
C GLY A 228 -15.43 -17.33 10.99
N GLY A 229 -14.79 -17.70 9.88
CA GLY A 229 -15.40 -17.57 8.57
C GLY A 229 -16.79 -18.20 8.63
N ALA A 230 -17.82 -17.37 8.45
CA ALA A 230 -19.04 -17.84 7.86
C ALA A 230 -18.67 -18.20 6.42
N ASP A 231 -18.17 -19.41 6.24
CA ASP A 231 -18.13 -20.05 4.93
C ASP A 231 -19.56 -20.01 4.40
N GLY A 232 -19.75 -19.29 3.30
CA GLY A 232 -20.98 -19.25 2.52
C GLY A 232 -21.25 -20.58 1.83
N THR A 233 -21.43 -21.64 2.62
CA THR A 233 -22.01 -22.92 2.21
C THR A 233 -23.28 -23.15 3.02
N GLY A 234 -24.29 -22.31 2.77
CA GLY A 234 -25.66 -22.57 3.16
C GLY A 234 -26.48 -22.74 1.89
N THR A 235 -26.81 -24.01 1.58
CA THR A 235 -27.89 -24.53 0.71
C THR A 235 -28.38 -23.67 -0.46
#